data_AF-A0A2W7BW48-F1
#
_entry.id   AF-A0A2W7BW48-F1
#
_cell.length_a   1.000
_cell.length_b   1.000
_cell.length_c   1.000
_cell.angle_alpha   90.00
_cell.angle_beta   90.00
_cell.angle_gamma   90.00
#
_symmetry.space_group_name_H-M   'P 1'
#
loop_
_entity.id
_entity.type
_entity.pdbx_description
1 polymer ?
#
loop_
_entity_poly.entity_id
_entity_poly.type
_entity_poly.pdbx_seq_one_letter_code
_entity_poly.pdbx_strand_id
1 'polypeptide(L)'
;MGLVALGLLTVSLVWFRPAPQAATEPWIPTVPVQWDKQYARVPDWSQLTFANLPPLLSGGAVDIPSDLVSSLGYDPSRIWQAGQSVAEVLKLGDFQTSLYPQLFNLQTLAQMGQIDLSQVALSALEMVGWQRVEDLVSAIPGLSNLRLEQVPPLEALISEALPVSSLRELGGNASTLSNLLSEFPDLGQLSLGQLGSQLNGFALTDIPGLTGISLQNFRDWGNSTIGGVPGLASVPLDQMPNPLSGAGAIGQIDMVYGQAETQRQTTISGSKQAGFQVPCEESCAHVEFAGTPGLHGKQWISGQVQQVPGGEGFLSFVNSGQEPTGRHPFGDAFKVALWDVDESSGTVSTALFFRMCQRGGFLSPDLGCTPYVIGPVPFMTYQETDFMLVGAVDGGSGSQAVSSLPVVSASPGSLGQPASQRAQPQADDLMGLQPCGPSNGRLDLGSLSTAISTLSRYPTALGPYGCDDQSHCGRRLGQYPLMSYQPEVQAMIVSQPGGQEFLKRVESGAKVNADEVERFLPTATQTHSVKESLRAIAEQAQREGLSDTALVERIGQHYFGGPGVPVEGTVADIQGQVFLTPQTASLSQAYAQAKGCLAQGGRQG
;
A
#
# COMPACT_ATOMS: atom_id res chain seq x y z
N MET A 1 -44.24 38.36 59.73
CA MET A 1 -43.31 37.28 59.42
C MET A 1 -42.58 37.66 58.14
N GLY A 2 -41.31 38.04 58.26
CA GLY A 2 -40.49 38.50 57.14
C GLY A 2 -39.94 37.34 56.33
N LEU A 3 -40.08 37.41 55.01
CA LEU A 3 -39.44 36.49 54.06
C LEU A 3 -38.25 37.22 53.44
N VAL A 4 -37.06 36.71 53.76
CA VAL A 4 -35.77 37.12 53.21
C VAL A 4 -35.66 36.58 51.79
N ALA A 5 -35.52 37.47 50.80
CA ALA A 5 -35.15 37.11 49.44
C ALA A 5 -33.63 37.04 49.33
N LEU A 6 -33.10 35.82 49.14
CA LEU A 6 -31.68 35.60 48.83
C LEU A 6 -31.49 35.75 47.31
N GLY A 7 -30.79 36.80 46.89
CA GLY A 7 -30.33 36.96 45.51
C GLY A 7 -29.08 36.11 45.26
N LEU A 8 -29.15 35.17 44.31
CA LEU A 8 -28.01 34.42 43.81
C LEU A 8 -27.37 35.21 42.65
N LEU A 9 -26.20 35.79 42.91
CA LEU A 9 -25.28 36.32 41.90
C LEU A 9 -24.53 35.14 41.27
N THR A 10 -24.85 34.79 40.03
CA THR A 10 -24.05 33.87 39.22
C THR A 10 -22.86 34.61 38.63
N VAL A 11 -21.67 34.36 39.17
CA VAL A 11 -20.40 34.79 38.57
C VAL A 11 -20.08 33.83 37.42
N SER A 12 -20.18 34.29 36.18
CA SER A 12 -19.70 33.56 35.01
C SER A 12 -18.17 33.55 35.02
N LEU A 13 -17.58 32.45 35.47
CA LEU A 13 -16.16 32.15 35.25
C LEU A 13 -15.94 31.88 33.76
N VAL A 14 -15.43 32.89 33.06
CA VAL A 14 -14.83 32.71 31.73
C VAL A 14 -13.55 31.91 31.94
N TRP A 15 -13.60 30.62 31.63
CA TRP A 15 -12.42 29.77 31.57
C TRP A 15 -11.57 30.26 30.38
N PHE A 16 -10.55 31.07 30.67
CA PHE A 16 -9.44 31.25 29.73
C PHE A 16 -8.83 29.87 29.51
N ARG A 17 -9.08 29.29 28.32
CA ARG A 17 -8.27 28.18 27.84
C ARG A 17 -6.85 28.72 27.71
N PRO A 18 -5.84 28.19 28.42
CA PRO A 18 -4.46 28.50 28.08
C PRO A 18 -4.25 28.14 26.61
N ALA A 19 -3.48 28.97 25.90
CA ALA A 19 -3.03 28.62 24.56
C ALA A 19 -2.45 27.19 24.61
N PRO A 20 -2.77 26.31 23.64
CA PRO A 20 -2.18 24.99 23.60
C PRO A 20 -0.68 25.16 23.72
N GLN A 21 -0.08 24.51 24.73
CA GLN A 21 1.37 24.36 24.79
C GLN A 21 1.82 23.89 23.42
N ALA A 22 2.77 24.62 22.81
CA ALA A 22 3.38 24.21 21.56
C ALA A 22 3.81 22.75 21.73
N ALA A 23 3.09 21.85 21.06
CA ALA A 23 3.50 20.46 20.97
C ALA A 23 4.93 20.51 20.41
N THR A 24 5.87 19.87 21.11
CA THR A 24 7.21 19.65 20.56
C THR A 24 7.03 19.10 19.15
N GLU A 25 7.61 19.77 18.15
CA GLU A 25 7.41 19.42 16.75
C GLU A 25 7.60 17.91 16.56
N PRO A 26 6.65 17.21 15.93
CA PRO A 26 6.80 15.79 15.66
C PRO A 26 8.03 15.61 14.79
N TRP A 27 8.97 14.77 15.23
CA TRP A 27 10.14 14.46 14.43
C TRP A 27 9.72 13.59 13.25
N ILE A 28 9.53 14.21 12.08
CA ILE A 28 9.37 13.53 10.80
C ILE A 28 10.73 13.48 10.11
N PRO A 29 11.34 12.30 9.89
CA PRO A 29 12.57 12.20 9.13
C PRO A 29 12.31 12.65 7.69
N THR A 30 13.24 13.43 7.12
CA THR A 30 13.12 13.96 5.77
C THR A 30 14.38 13.71 4.95
N VAL A 31 14.22 13.49 3.65
CA VAL A 31 15.30 13.48 2.67
C VAL A 31 15.17 14.68 1.72
N PRO A 32 16.29 15.25 1.25
CA PRO A 32 16.26 16.27 0.22
C PRO A 32 15.95 15.64 -1.15
N VAL A 33 15.03 16.25 -1.88
CA VAL A 33 14.78 15.98 -3.30
C VAL A 33 15.11 17.21 -4.12
N GLN A 34 15.65 17.01 -5.31
CA GLN A 34 15.95 18.09 -6.23
C GLN A 34 15.03 18.01 -7.45
N TRP A 35 14.42 19.13 -7.78
CA TRP A 35 13.62 19.28 -8.99
C TRP A 35 13.94 20.62 -9.65
N ASP A 36 14.32 20.60 -10.92
CA ASP A 36 14.68 21.81 -11.68
C ASP A 36 15.63 22.78 -10.92
N LYS A 37 16.64 22.21 -10.24
CA LYS A 37 17.62 22.92 -9.38
C LYS A 37 17.06 23.55 -8.10
N GLN A 38 15.80 23.32 -7.76
CA GLN A 38 15.20 23.62 -6.46
C GLN A 38 15.32 22.40 -5.54
N TYR A 39 15.44 22.63 -4.24
CA TYR A 39 15.54 21.58 -3.24
C TYR A 39 14.34 21.66 -2.30
N ALA A 40 13.60 20.57 -2.16
CA ALA A 40 12.56 20.43 -1.14
C ALA A 40 12.92 19.32 -0.15
N ARG A 41 12.39 19.43 1.06
CA ARG A 41 12.37 18.33 2.03
C ARG A 41 11.11 17.53 1.80
N VAL A 42 11.25 16.24 1.60
CA VAL A 42 10.13 15.29 1.60
C VAL A 42 10.34 14.27 2.71
N PRO A 43 9.28 13.63 3.22
CA PRO A 43 9.41 12.60 4.24
C PRO A 43 10.29 11.44 3.75
N ASP A 44 11.11 10.92 4.66
CA ASP A 44 11.86 9.69 4.43
C ASP A 44 10.96 8.49 4.71
N TRP A 45 10.33 7.98 3.65
CA TRP A 45 9.42 6.83 3.73
C TRP A 45 10.10 5.53 4.16
N SER A 46 11.44 5.45 4.08
CA SER A 46 12.22 4.31 4.59
C SER A 46 12.32 4.28 6.12
N GLN A 47 12.09 5.43 6.75
CA GLN A 47 12.13 5.59 8.21
C GLN A 47 10.74 5.73 8.84
N LEU A 48 9.71 6.03 8.04
CA LEU A 48 8.33 6.16 8.51
C LEU A 48 7.58 4.84 8.40
N THR A 49 6.85 4.50 9.45
CA THR A 49 6.00 3.32 9.59
C THR A 49 4.66 3.73 10.20
N PHE A 50 3.65 2.87 10.17
CA PHE A 50 2.40 3.15 10.87
C PHE A 50 2.59 3.21 12.41
N ALA A 51 3.60 2.53 12.94
CA ALA A 51 3.90 2.52 14.38
C ALA A 51 4.56 3.81 14.87
N ASN A 52 5.31 4.53 14.01
CA ASN A 52 6.05 5.72 14.41
C ASN A 52 5.53 7.03 13.83
N LEU A 53 4.45 6.99 13.04
CA LEU A 53 3.70 8.19 12.71
C LEU A 53 3.21 8.88 14.00
N PRO A 54 3.21 10.22 14.05
CA PRO A 54 2.67 10.94 15.20
C PRO A 54 1.23 10.51 15.52
N PRO A 55 0.83 10.54 16.81
CA PRO A 55 -0.53 10.17 17.19
C PRO A 55 -1.56 11.20 16.71
N LEU A 56 -2.82 10.78 16.67
CA LEU A 56 -3.95 11.64 16.32
C LEU A 56 -4.09 12.80 17.32
N LEU A 57 -4.25 14.05 16.87
CA LEU A 57 -4.42 15.19 17.79
C LEU A 57 -5.83 15.34 18.34
N SER A 58 -6.84 14.82 17.63
CA SER A 58 -8.23 14.89 18.04
C SER A 58 -8.89 13.52 17.95
N GLY A 59 -9.80 13.28 18.89
CA GLY A 59 -10.71 12.15 18.82
C GLY A 59 -11.80 12.35 17.77
N GLY A 60 -12.45 11.26 17.41
CA GLY A 60 -13.54 11.26 16.45
C GLY A 60 -14.24 9.92 16.42
N ALA A 61 -15.36 9.87 15.71
CA ALA A 61 -16.14 8.67 15.54
C ALA A 61 -16.76 8.65 14.15
N VAL A 62 -16.86 7.45 13.62
CA VAL A 62 -17.74 7.13 12.50
C VAL A 62 -18.62 5.99 12.96
N ASP A 63 -19.91 6.22 12.93
CA ASP A 63 -20.93 5.26 13.32
C ASP A 63 -21.75 4.93 12.08
N ILE A 64 -21.65 3.68 11.63
CA ILE A 64 -22.44 3.17 10.51
C ILE A 64 -23.60 2.35 11.08
N PRO A 65 -24.85 2.67 10.72
CA PRO A 65 -26.01 1.93 11.18
C PRO A 65 -25.86 0.40 11.04
N SER A 66 -26.23 -0.35 12.07
CA SER A 66 -25.99 -1.80 12.13
C SER A 66 -26.67 -2.61 11.01
N ASP A 67 -27.84 -2.15 10.54
CA ASP A 67 -28.56 -2.73 9.41
C ASP A 67 -27.76 -2.62 8.11
N LEU A 68 -27.08 -1.49 7.97
CA LEU A 68 -26.18 -1.25 6.87
C LEU A 68 -24.90 -2.08 7.01
N VAL A 69 -24.23 -2.08 8.18
CA VAL A 69 -23.04 -2.91 8.46
C VAL A 69 -23.26 -4.38 8.07
N SER A 70 -24.42 -4.95 8.42
CA SER A 70 -24.77 -6.32 8.07
C SER A 70 -24.88 -6.58 6.56
N SER A 71 -25.21 -5.55 5.78
CA SER A 71 -25.25 -5.57 4.31
C SER A 71 -23.88 -5.29 3.68
N LEU A 72 -22.95 -4.69 4.43
CA LEU A 72 -21.60 -4.36 3.94
C LEU A 72 -20.64 -5.55 4.04
N GLY A 73 -20.85 -6.50 4.94
CA GLY A 73 -19.90 -7.58 5.19
C GLY A 73 -18.58 -7.12 5.83
N TYR A 74 -18.54 -5.87 6.28
CA TYR A 74 -17.45 -5.23 7.00
C TYR A 74 -18.04 -4.11 7.87
N ASP A 75 -17.52 -3.92 9.07
CA ASP A 75 -17.90 -2.80 9.93
C ASP A 75 -16.85 -1.67 9.85
N PRO A 76 -17.09 -0.64 9.04
CA PRO A 76 -16.23 0.55 9.00
C PRO A 76 -16.35 1.41 10.27
N SER A 77 -17.32 1.15 11.17
CA SER A 77 -17.50 1.96 12.37
C SER A 77 -16.26 1.91 13.25
N ARG A 78 -15.87 3.08 13.75
CA ARG A 78 -14.71 3.22 14.64
C ARG A 78 -14.80 4.47 15.47
N ILE A 79 -14.21 4.40 16.65
CA ILE A 79 -14.04 5.52 17.55
C ILE A 79 -12.54 5.62 17.84
N TRP A 80 -12.00 6.82 17.80
CA TRP A 80 -10.62 7.08 18.17
C TRP A 80 -10.52 8.26 19.12
N GLN A 81 -9.42 8.29 19.86
CA GLN A 81 -9.14 9.35 20.82
C GLN A 81 -7.88 10.13 20.42
N ALA A 82 -7.78 11.36 20.93
CA ALA A 82 -6.54 12.12 20.84
C ALA A 82 -5.42 11.35 21.57
N GLY A 83 -4.23 11.31 20.98
CA GLY A 83 -3.08 10.54 21.47
C GLY A 83 -3.02 9.10 20.97
N GLN A 84 -4.07 8.59 20.30
CA GLN A 84 -4.09 7.22 19.79
C GLN A 84 -3.22 7.07 18.53
N SER A 85 -2.58 5.90 18.39
CA SER A 85 -1.78 5.60 17.19
C SER A 85 -2.69 5.34 15.99
N VAL A 86 -2.26 5.77 14.81
CA VAL A 86 -2.96 5.46 13.57
C VAL A 86 -3.01 3.95 13.29
N ALA A 87 -2.02 3.19 13.74
CA ALA A 87 -1.98 1.73 13.58
C ALA A 87 -3.10 1.01 14.35
N GLU A 88 -3.62 1.61 15.41
CA GLU A 88 -4.71 1.08 16.25
C GLU A 88 -6.10 1.46 15.72
N VAL A 89 -6.17 2.42 14.79
CA VAL A 89 -7.43 2.98 14.27
C VAL A 89 -7.67 2.58 12.83
N LEU A 90 -6.60 2.56 12.03
CA LEU A 90 -6.64 2.20 10.62
C LEU A 90 -6.71 0.69 10.45
N LYS A 91 -7.53 0.26 9.50
CA LYS A 91 -7.73 -1.14 9.15
C LYS A 91 -7.07 -1.48 7.83
N LEU A 92 -6.79 -2.77 7.59
CA LEU A 92 -6.16 -3.22 6.35
C LEU A 92 -6.96 -2.80 5.11
N GLY A 93 -8.30 -2.89 5.21
CA GLY A 93 -9.22 -2.54 4.12
C GLY A 93 -9.16 -1.07 3.70
N ASP A 94 -8.75 -0.16 4.60
CA ASP A 94 -8.61 1.27 4.30
C ASP A 94 -7.56 1.52 3.21
N PHE A 95 -6.58 0.61 3.08
CA PHE A 95 -5.44 0.73 2.16
C PHE A 95 -5.45 -0.28 1.01
N GLN A 96 -6.55 -0.99 0.82
CA GLN A 96 -6.63 -2.10 -0.14
C GLN A 96 -6.30 -1.72 -1.59
N THR A 97 -6.47 -0.45 -1.96
CA THR A 97 -6.14 0.08 -3.30
C THR A 97 -4.98 1.07 -3.31
N SER A 98 -4.43 1.44 -2.15
CA SER A 98 -3.40 2.48 -2.06
C SER A 98 -2.03 1.94 -1.63
N LEU A 99 -1.95 1.09 -0.61
CA LEU A 99 -0.69 0.50 -0.15
C LEU A 99 -0.63 -1.01 -0.35
N TYR A 100 -1.79 -1.65 -0.56
CA TYR A 100 -1.94 -3.09 -0.76
C TYR A 100 -1.34 -3.97 0.36
N PRO A 101 -1.52 -3.64 1.66
CA PRO A 101 -0.93 -4.43 2.74
C PRO A 101 -1.41 -5.89 2.74
N GLN A 102 -2.57 -6.16 2.12
CA GLN A 102 -3.16 -7.49 2.04
C GLN A 102 -2.35 -8.51 1.23
N LEU A 103 -1.38 -8.04 0.42
CA LEU A 103 -0.49 -8.89 -0.37
C LEU A 103 0.62 -9.52 0.45
N PHE A 104 0.93 -8.97 1.64
CA PHE A 104 1.90 -9.57 2.55
C PHE A 104 1.44 -10.93 3.07
N ASN A 105 2.40 -11.71 3.59
CA ASN A 105 2.15 -12.84 4.47
C ASN A 105 2.98 -12.66 5.76
N LEU A 106 2.67 -13.43 6.80
CA LEU A 106 3.33 -13.31 8.09
C LEU A 106 4.82 -13.68 8.02
N GLN A 107 5.21 -14.61 7.15
CA GLN A 107 6.62 -14.98 6.98
C GLN A 107 7.47 -13.81 6.47
N THR A 108 6.96 -13.05 5.49
CA THR A 108 7.63 -11.85 4.96
C THR A 108 7.70 -10.76 6.01
N LEU A 109 6.59 -10.50 6.73
CA LEU A 109 6.56 -9.51 7.81
C LEU A 109 7.53 -9.87 8.95
N ALA A 110 7.62 -11.15 9.28
CA ALA A 110 8.56 -11.65 10.28
C ALA A 110 10.01 -11.48 9.86
N GLN A 111 10.34 -11.68 8.58
CA GLN A 111 11.68 -11.43 8.05
C GLN A 111 12.04 -9.95 8.12
N MET A 112 11.12 -9.06 7.74
CA MET A 112 11.33 -7.60 7.80
C MET A 112 11.49 -7.11 9.24
N GLY A 113 10.63 -7.58 10.14
CA GLY A 113 10.62 -7.17 11.55
C GLY A 113 11.54 -7.98 12.48
N GLN A 114 12.29 -8.95 11.95
CA GLN A 114 13.09 -9.90 12.72
C GLN A 114 12.30 -10.61 13.84
N ILE A 115 11.07 -11.03 13.53
CA ILE A 115 10.13 -11.67 14.46
C ILE A 115 10.26 -13.19 14.37
N ASP A 116 10.38 -13.87 15.51
CA ASP A 116 10.26 -15.33 15.58
C ASP A 116 8.78 -15.72 15.73
N LEU A 117 8.15 -16.15 14.62
CA LEU A 117 6.74 -16.55 14.60
C LEU A 117 6.42 -17.77 15.47
N SER A 118 7.42 -18.58 15.86
CA SER A 118 7.22 -19.67 16.81
C SER A 118 7.02 -19.19 18.24
N GLN A 119 7.41 -17.94 18.54
CA GLN A 119 7.22 -17.29 19.84
C GLN A 119 6.03 -16.32 19.85
N VAL A 120 5.38 -16.14 18.71
CA VAL A 120 4.22 -15.26 18.59
C VAL A 120 2.95 -16.09 18.77
N ALA A 121 2.16 -15.74 19.78
CA ALA A 121 0.89 -16.39 20.05
C ALA A 121 -0.08 -16.23 18.87
N LEU A 122 -0.91 -17.23 18.63
CA LEU A 122 -1.92 -17.23 17.59
C LEU A 122 -2.90 -16.06 17.75
N SER A 123 -3.26 -15.75 19.00
CA SER A 123 -4.09 -14.59 19.38
C SER A 123 -3.51 -13.22 19.02
N ALA A 124 -2.21 -13.11 18.75
CA ALA A 124 -1.59 -11.85 18.34
C ALA A 124 -1.97 -11.46 16.90
N LEU A 125 -2.47 -12.40 16.10
CA LEU A 125 -3.10 -12.12 14.83
C LEU A 125 -4.60 -11.86 15.06
N GLU A 126 -5.00 -10.60 15.05
CA GLU A 126 -6.37 -10.15 15.39
C GLU A 126 -7.45 -10.94 14.60
N MET A 127 -7.21 -11.14 13.30
CA MET A 127 -8.15 -11.84 12.42
C MET A 127 -8.19 -13.36 12.59
N VAL A 128 -7.31 -13.97 13.39
CA VAL A 128 -7.30 -15.43 13.53
C VAL A 128 -8.60 -15.96 14.12
N GLY A 129 -9.20 -15.20 15.05
CA GLY A 129 -10.43 -15.60 15.72
C GLY A 129 -11.62 -15.71 14.76
N TRP A 130 -11.57 -15.02 13.62
CA TRP A 130 -12.66 -15.02 12.63
C TRP A 130 -12.59 -16.22 11.69
N GLN A 131 -11.47 -16.93 11.66
CA GLN A 131 -11.26 -18.01 10.71
C GLN A 131 -12.05 -19.26 11.12
N ARG A 132 -12.80 -19.81 10.16
CA ARG A 132 -13.46 -21.11 10.31
C ARG A 132 -12.53 -22.24 9.87
N VAL A 133 -12.79 -23.45 10.37
CA VAL A 133 -12.02 -24.63 9.98
C VAL A 133 -12.04 -24.83 8.46
N GLU A 134 -13.20 -24.69 7.82
CA GLU A 134 -13.34 -24.84 6.37
C GLU A 134 -12.60 -23.75 5.59
N ASP A 135 -12.61 -22.50 6.07
CA ASP A 135 -11.93 -21.38 5.45
C ASP A 135 -10.41 -21.60 5.46
N LEU A 136 -9.86 -22.06 6.60
CA LEU A 136 -8.45 -22.38 6.74
C LEU A 136 -8.03 -23.53 5.82
N VAL A 137 -8.82 -24.61 5.78
CA VAL A 137 -8.55 -25.77 4.92
C VAL A 137 -8.58 -25.39 3.44
N SER A 138 -9.47 -24.47 3.05
CA SER A 138 -9.54 -23.93 1.68
C SER A 138 -8.39 -22.98 1.37
N ALA A 139 -7.97 -22.14 2.32
CA ALA A 139 -6.98 -21.09 2.10
C ALA A 139 -5.52 -21.60 2.16
N ILE A 140 -5.24 -22.62 2.98
CA ILE A 140 -3.88 -23.09 3.27
C ILE A 140 -3.56 -24.34 2.43
N PRO A 141 -2.60 -24.25 1.48
CA PRO A 141 -2.23 -25.39 0.65
C PRO A 141 -1.75 -26.59 1.47
N GLY A 142 -2.41 -27.73 1.28
CA GLY A 142 -2.04 -29.00 1.91
C GLY A 142 -2.58 -29.20 3.33
N LEU A 143 -3.22 -28.21 3.95
CA LEU A 143 -3.81 -28.35 5.28
C LEU A 143 -4.87 -29.47 5.31
N SER A 144 -5.69 -29.58 4.27
CA SER A 144 -6.71 -30.64 4.11
C SER A 144 -6.17 -32.07 4.24
N ASN A 145 -4.88 -32.27 3.96
CA ASN A 145 -4.23 -33.58 3.93
C ASN A 145 -3.56 -33.94 5.27
N LEU A 146 -3.47 -32.97 6.18
CA LEU A 146 -2.96 -33.21 7.52
C LEU A 146 -4.01 -33.90 8.36
N ARG A 147 -3.55 -34.64 9.36
CA ARG A 147 -4.40 -35.22 10.39
C ARG A 147 -4.67 -34.19 11.48
N LEU A 148 -5.73 -34.42 12.25
CA LEU A 148 -6.14 -33.49 13.30
C LEU A 148 -5.04 -33.25 14.34
N GLU A 149 -4.34 -34.32 14.77
CA GLU A 149 -3.25 -34.25 15.74
C GLU A 149 -2.01 -33.47 15.25
N GLN A 150 -1.95 -33.17 13.95
CA GLN A 150 -0.87 -32.38 13.35
C GLN A 150 -1.19 -30.88 13.33
N VAL A 151 -2.39 -30.49 13.78
CA VAL A 151 -2.84 -29.10 13.83
C VAL A 151 -3.45 -28.83 15.21
N PRO A 152 -2.62 -28.65 16.26
CA PRO A 152 -3.07 -28.59 17.65
C PRO A 152 -4.20 -27.59 17.94
N PRO A 153 -4.24 -26.38 17.34
CA PRO A 153 -5.35 -25.46 17.57
C PRO A 153 -6.69 -26.01 17.06
N LEU A 154 -6.69 -26.72 15.93
CA LEU A 154 -7.89 -27.34 15.38
C LEU A 154 -8.31 -28.57 16.18
N GLU A 155 -7.33 -29.35 16.67
CA GLU A 155 -7.58 -30.47 17.58
C GLU A 155 -8.29 -30.00 18.85
N ALA A 156 -7.78 -28.95 19.48
CA ALA A 156 -8.39 -28.36 20.67
C ALA A 156 -9.82 -27.88 20.39
N LEU A 157 -10.01 -27.12 19.31
CA LEU A 157 -11.33 -26.58 18.92
C LEU A 157 -12.36 -27.70 18.66
N ILE A 158 -11.99 -28.72 17.89
CA ILE A 158 -12.89 -29.83 17.54
C ILE A 158 -13.18 -30.72 18.75
N SER A 159 -12.21 -30.87 19.66
CA SER A 159 -12.40 -31.65 20.89
C SER A 159 -13.39 -31.04 21.87
N GLU A 160 -13.57 -29.71 21.84
CA GLU A 160 -14.61 -29.03 22.63
C GLU A 160 -16.01 -29.22 22.05
N ALA A 161 -16.10 -29.39 20.72
CA ALA A 161 -17.38 -29.55 20.01
C ALA A 161 -17.90 -30.99 19.99
N LEU A 162 -17.02 -32.00 20.15
CA LEU A 162 -17.39 -33.42 20.04
C LEU A 162 -17.30 -34.18 21.37
N PRO A 163 -18.25 -35.11 21.65
CA PRO A 163 -18.12 -36.05 22.75
C PRO A 163 -16.88 -36.95 22.58
N VAL A 164 -16.18 -37.23 23.69
CA VAL A 164 -14.96 -38.06 23.72
C VAL A 164 -15.16 -39.46 23.08
N SER A 165 -16.39 -39.99 23.09
CA SER A 165 -16.73 -41.26 22.41
C SER A 165 -16.60 -41.16 20.89
N SER A 166 -17.00 -40.04 20.28
CA SER A 166 -16.89 -39.79 18.84
C SER A 166 -15.44 -39.59 18.41
N LEU A 167 -14.63 -38.93 19.25
CA LEU A 167 -13.19 -38.77 19.02
C LEU A 167 -12.43 -40.10 19.08
N ARG A 168 -12.94 -41.09 19.83
CA ARG A 168 -12.31 -42.41 19.96
C ARG A 168 -12.60 -43.34 18.79
N GLU A 169 -13.75 -43.18 18.14
CA GLU A 169 -14.08 -43.82 16.87
C GLU A 169 -13.29 -43.19 15.71
N LEU A 170 -13.04 -41.87 15.77
CA LEU A 170 -12.16 -41.14 14.87
C LEU A 170 -10.67 -41.47 15.07
N GLY A 171 -10.21 -41.59 16.32
CA GLY A 171 -8.80 -41.84 16.68
C GLY A 171 -8.30 -43.24 16.36
N GLY A 172 -9.18 -44.17 15.93
CA GLY A 172 -8.81 -45.50 15.45
C GLY A 172 -8.35 -45.53 14.00
N ASN A 173 -8.71 -44.52 13.19
CA ASN A 173 -8.41 -44.47 11.76
C ASN A 173 -7.80 -43.11 11.41
N ALA A 174 -6.65 -43.14 10.74
CA ALA A 174 -5.84 -42.01 10.27
C ALA A 174 -6.53 -41.06 9.26
N SER A 175 -7.68 -40.47 9.62
CA SER A 175 -8.47 -39.60 8.77
C SER A 175 -7.84 -38.21 8.68
N THR A 176 -7.67 -37.72 7.46
CA THR A 176 -7.22 -36.35 7.19
C THR A 176 -8.32 -35.35 7.54
N LEU A 177 -7.99 -34.07 7.71
CA LEU A 177 -8.97 -32.99 7.92
C LEU A 177 -10.06 -33.01 6.84
N SER A 178 -9.71 -33.30 5.58
CA SER A 178 -10.68 -33.46 4.49
C SER A 178 -11.72 -34.56 4.75
N ASN A 179 -11.26 -35.74 5.20
CA ASN A 179 -12.16 -36.86 5.51
C ASN A 179 -13.04 -36.51 6.71
N LEU A 180 -12.47 -35.89 7.74
CA LEU A 180 -13.20 -35.46 8.93
C LEU A 180 -14.31 -34.47 8.59
N LEU A 181 -14.02 -33.45 7.78
CA LEU A 181 -15.00 -32.45 7.35
C LEU A 181 -16.06 -33.03 6.40
N SER A 182 -15.72 -34.09 5.65
CA SER A 182 -16.70 -34.79 4.81
C SER A 182 -17.70 -35.60 5.64
N GLU A 183 -17.25 -36.18 6.76
CA GLU A 183 -18.08 -36.98 7.66
C GLU A 183 -18.89 -36.09 8.62
N PHE A 184 -18.29 -34.98 9.09
CA PHE A 184 -18.89 -34.02 9.99
C PHE A 184 -18.80 -32.57 9.44
N PRO A 185 -19.65 -32.21 8.47
CA PRO A 185 -19.61 -30.88 7.83
C PRO A 185 -19.76 -29.71 8.81
N ASP A 186 -20.50 -29.89 9.91
CA ASP A 186 -20.72 -28.86 10.92
C ASP A 186 -19.42 -28.43 11.63
N LEU A 187 -18.39 -29.29 11.66
CA LEU A 187 -17.06 -28.93 12.20
C LEU A 187 -16.38 -27.86 11.35
N GLY A 188 -16.70 -27.80 10.05
CA GLY A 188 -16.20 -26.78 9.13
C GLY A 188 -16.57 -25.37 9.56
N GLN A 189 -17.71 -25.22 10.24
CA GLN A 189 -18.27 -23.94 10.69
C GLN A 189 -17.70 -23.45 12.03
N LEU A 190 -16.94 -24.29 12.74
CA LEU A 190 -16.31 -23.89 14.00
C LEU A 190 -15.28 -22.79 13.73
N SER A 191 -15.31 -21.76 14.56
CA SER A 191 -14.41 -20.62 14.48
C SER A 191 -13.33 -20.74 15.55
N LEU A 192 -12.07 -20.44 15.19
CA LEU A 192 -10.96 -20.42 16.15
C LEU A 192 -11.21 -19.48 17.34
N GLY A 193 -12.03 -18.43 17.17
CA GLY A 193 -12.42 -17.52 18.25
C GLY A 193 -13.15 -18.20 19.41
N GLN A 194 -13.74 -19.38 19.20
CA GLN A 194 -14.40 -20.16 20.26
C GLN A 194 -13.42 -20.65 21.33
N LEU A 195 -12.13 -20.82 20.99
CA LEU A 195 -11.07 -21.13 21.95
C LEU A 195 -10.80 -19.99 22.94
N GLY A 196 -11.22 -18.76 22.63
CA GLY A 196 -11.04 -17.59 23.48
C GLY A 196 -9.59 -17.42 23.92
N SER A 197 -9.35 -17.38 25.23
CA SER A 197 -8.01 -17.19 25.81
C SER A 197 -7.04 -18.34 25.54
N GLN A 198 -7.52 -19.53 25.13
CA GLN A 198 -6.66 -20.67 24.80
C GLN A 198 -5.82 -20.42 23.54
N LEU A 199 -6.23 -19.49 22.68
CA LEU A 199 -5.43 -19.04 21.53
C LEU A 199 -4.04 -18.51 21.93
N ASN A 200 -3.86 -18.03 23.17
CA ASN A 200 -2.56 -17.61 23.68
C ASN A 200 -1.59 -18.77 23.91
N GLY A 201 -2.10 -20.00 24.01
CA GLY A 201 -1.29 -21.21 24.24
C GLY A 201 -0.72 -21.82 22.97
N PHE A 202 -1.12 -21.31 21.81
CA PHE A 202 -0.66 -21.78 20.50
C PHE A 202 0.18 -20.71 19.82
N ALA A 203 1.21 -21.11 19.08
CA ALA A 203 1.99 -20.23 18.23
C ALA A 203 1.35 -20.08 16.84
N LEU A 204 1.71 -19.02 16.11
CA LEU A 204 1.31 -18.85 14.70
C LEU A 204 1.76 -20.01 13.81
N THR A 205 2.85 -20.69 14.17
CA THR A 205 3.38 -21.85 13.45
C THR A 205 2.66 -23.17 13.77
N ASP A 206 1.80 -23.21 14.79
CA ASP A 206 1.07 -24.43 15.18
C ASP A 206 -0.08 -24.78 14.21
N ILE A 207 -0.40 -23.87 13.28
CA ILE A 207 -1.20 -24.19 12.10
C ILE A 207 -0.23 -24.24 10.90
N PRO A 208 0.16 -25.45 10.43
CA PRO A 208 1.11 -25.58 9.34
C PRO A 208 0.62 -24.84 8.08
N GLY A 209 1.45 -23.94 7.56
CA GLY A 209 1.16 -23.18 6.35
C GLY A 209 0.40 -21.86 6.56
N LEU A 210 -0.12 -21.58 7.77
CA LEU A 210 -0.83 -20.33 8.09
C LEU A 210 0.03 -19.08 7.82
N THR A 211 1.32 -19.12 8.14
CA THR A 211 2.21 -17.96 8.00
C THR A 211 2.58 -17.64 6.56
N GLY A 212 2.36 -18.59 5.63
CA GLY A 212 2.77 -18.48 4.24
C GLY A 212 1.68 -18.00 3.28
N ILE A 213 0.42 -17.91 3.71
CA ILE A 213 -0.67 -17.37 2.88
C ILE A 213 -0.72 -15.85 2.97
N SER A 214 -1.15 -15.19 1.89
CA SER A 214 -1.35 -13.74 1.90
C SER A 214 -2.47 -13.33 2.86
N LEU A 215 -2.37 -12.15 3.48
CA LEU A 215 -3.37 -11.65 4.42
C LEU A 215 -4.77 -11.59 3.79
N GLN A 216 -4.88 -11.29 2.49
CA GLN A 216 -6.16 -11.30 1.77
C GLN A 216 -6.88 -12.66 1.74
N ASN A 217 -6.19 -13.76 2.01
CA ASN A 217 -6.77 -15.11 2.03
C ASN A 217 -7.41 -15.45 3.38
N PHE A 218 -7.23 -14.62 4.39
CA PHE A 218 -7.96 -14.74 5.65
C PHE A 218 -9.37 -14.21 5.48
N ARG A 219 -10.33 -14.89 6.09
CA ARG A 219 -11.70 -14.41 6.22
C ARG A 219 -11.70 -13.05 6.92
N ASP A 220 -12.47 -12.11 6.37
CA ASP A 220 -12.70 -10.77 6.94
C ASP A 220 -11.40 -9.98 7.20
N TRP A 221 -10.31 -10.29 6.46
CA TRP A 221 -8.98 -9.70 6.65
C TRP A 221 -8.99 -8.17 6.68
N GLY A 222 -9.82 -7.54 5.85
CA GLY A 222 -9.92 -6.10 5.73
C GLY A 222 -10.31 -5.40 7.04
N ASN A 223 -10.90 -6.15 7.98
CA ASN A 223 -11.33 -5.66 9.28
C ASN A 223 -10.24 -5.61 10.34
N SER A 224 -9.12 -6.31 10.15
CA SER A 224 -7.98 -6.25 11.06
C SER A 224 -7.43 -4.83 11.09
N THR A 225 -7.10 -4.34 12.27
CA THR A 225 -6.28 -3.13 12.38
C THR A 225 -4.88 -3.40 11.83
N ILE A 226 -4.18 -2.34 11.42
CA ILE A 226 -2.77 -2.44 11.00
C ILE A 226 -1.91 -2.98 12.15
N GLY A 227 -2.17 -2.53 13.38
CA GLY A 227 -1.51 -3.03 14.60
C GLY A 227 -1.89 -4.45 15.00
N GLY A 228 -3.03 -4.95 14.54
CA GLY A 228 -3.53 -6.31 14.78
C GLY A 228 -2.84 -7.41 13.95
N VAL A 229 -1.92 -7.03 13.06
CA VAL A 229 -1.09 -7.98 12.30
C VAL A 229 0.37 -7.89 12.80
N PRO A 230 0.94 -8.98 13.34
CA PRO A 230 2.31 -8.99 13.83
C PRO A 230 3.32 -8.49 12.80
N GLY A 231 4.06 -7.44 13.16
CA GLY A 231 5.10 -6.81 12.34
C GLY A 231 4.63 -5.81 11.30
N LEU A 232 3.36 -5.77 10.93
CA LEU A 232 2.87 -4.92 9.83
C LEU A 232 3.00 -3.43 10.14
N ALA A 233 2.66 -3.00 11.35
CA ALA A 233 2.75 -1.59 11.74
C ALA A 233 4.19 -1.06 11.68
N SER A 234 5.19 -1.94 11.73
CA SER A 234 6.62 -1.61 11.68
C SER A 234 7.21 -1.63 10.27
N VAL A 235 6.42 -1.99 9.25
CA VAL A 235 6.90 -1.98 7.86
C VAL A 235 7.12 -0.54 7.40
N PRO A 236 8.31 -0.18 6.90
CA PRO A 236 8.56 1.10 6.25
C PRO A 236 7.56 1.36 5.11
N LEU A 237 7.05 2.58 5.02
CA LEU A 237 6.03 2.94 4.04
C LEU A 237 6.52 2.87 2.58
N ASP A 238 7.84 2.86 2.35
CA ASP A 238 8.48 2.60 1.05
C ASP A 238 8.68 1.11 0.73
N GLN A 239 8.44 0.21 1.70
CA GLN A 239 8.48 -1.24 1.52
C GLN A 239 7.08 -1.87 1.44
N MET A 240 6.03 -1.03 1.51
CA MET A 240 4.67 -1.47 1.24
C MET A 240 4.55 -2.00 -0.21
N PRO A 241 3.65 -2.96 -0.50
CA PRO A 241 3.54 -3.55 -1.83
C PRO A 241 3.23 -2.54 -2.94
N ASN A 242 2.53 -1.44 -2.60
CA ASN A 242 2.57 -0.21 -3.37
C ASN A 242 3.18 0.91 -2.51
N PRO A 243 4.46 1.23 -2.69
CA PRO A 243 5.15 2.17 -1.82
C PRO A 243 4.70 3.61 -2.07
N LEU A 244 4.78 4.43 -1.03
CA LEU A 244 4.54 5.86 -1.18
C LEU A 244 5.62 6.50 -2.05
N SER A 245 5.19 7.36 -2.98
CA SER A 245 6.09 8.13 -3.82
C SER A 245 5.60 9.57 -3.93
N GLY A 246 6.53 10.52 -3.87
CA GLY A 246 6.22 11.91 -4.16
C GLY A 246 6.11 12.14 -5.66
N ALA A 247 5.06 12.84 -6.08
CA ALA A 247 4.89 13.28 -7.47
C ALA A 247 4.26 14.67 -7.51
N GLY A 248 4.61 15.47 -8.53
CA GLY A 248 3.99 16.76 -8.78
C GLY A 248 4.96 17.92 -8.73
N ALA A 249 4.42 19.12 -8.53
CA ALA A 249 5.22 20.34 -8.50
C ALA A 249 5.72 20.65 -7.10
N ILE A 250 6.86 21.34 -7.05
CA ILE A 250 7.42 21.91 -5.84
C ILE A 250 7.15 23.42 -5.89
N GLY A 251 6.52 23.96 -4.85
CA GLY A 251 6.28 25.39 -4.69
C GLY A 251 7.21 25.97 -3.64
N GLN A 252 7.80 27.13 -3.92
CA GLN A 252 8.46 27.93 -2.89
C GLN A 252 7.41 28.75 -2.15
N ILE A 253 7.36 28.66 -0.82
CA ILE A 253 6.46 29.49 -0.02
C ILE A 253 6.96 30.93 -0.10
N ASP A 254 6.13 31.83 -0.61
CA ASP A 254 6.40 33.26 -0.69
C ASP A 254 6.00 33.93 0.62
N MET A 255 4.71 33.80 0.96
CA MET A 255 4.12 34.37 2.16
C MET A 255 3.15 33.42 2.83
N VAL A 256 3.06 33.55 4.15
CA VAL A 256 2.06 32.89 4.99
C VAL A 256 1.05 33.92 5.46
N TYR A 257 -0.23 33.71 5.14
CA TYR A 257 -1.30 34.65 5.48
C TYR A 257 -2.31 34.01 6.44
N GLY A 258 -2.70 34.74 7.47
CA GLY A 258 -3.67 34.31 8.48
C GLY A 258 -5.12 34.45 8.03
N GLN A 259 -6.03 34.31 9.00
CA GLN A 259 -7.49 34.31 8.75
C GLN A 259 -8.07 35.70 8.42
N ALA A 260 -7.25 36.75 8.31
CA ALA A 260 -7.74 38.07 7.88
C ALA A 260 -8.01 38.12 6.37
N GLU A 261 -7.37 37.24 5.59
CA GLU A 261 -7.52 37.22 4.14
C GLU A 261 -8.89 36.70 3.70
N THR A 262 -9.36 37.22 2.57
CA THR A 262 -10.66 36.87 1.96
C THR A 262 -10.52 36.74 0.44
N GLN A 263 -11.54 36.17 -0.22
CA GLN A 263 -11.70 36.22 -1.69
C GLN A 263 -10.51 35.66 -2.48
N ARG A 264 -9.97 34.51 -2.07
CA ARG A 264 -8.90 33.79 -2.78
C ARG A 264 -9.49 32.88 -3.86
N GLN A 265 -9.31 33.25 -5.12
CA GLN A 265 -9.90 32.55 -6.28
C GLN A 265 -8.89 31.65 -7.02
N THR A 266 -7.59 31.85 -6.81
CA THR A 266 -6.51 31.14 -7.52
C THR A 266 -5.90 30.04 -6.65
N THR A 267 -6.76 29.19 -6.08
CA THR A 267 -6.32 28.18 -5.12
C THR A 267 -5.80 26.91 -5.79
N ILE A 268 -4.98 26.16 -5.07
CA ILE A 268 -4.56 24.79 -5.42
C ILE A 268 -5.11 23.75 -4.45
N SER A 269 -5.93 24.14 -3.48
CA SER A 269 -6.47 23.28 -2.42
C SER A 269 -7.89 22.80 -2.75
N GLY A 270 -8.22 21.59 -2.29
CA GLY A 270 -9.59 21.08 -2.36
C GLY A 270 -9.68 19.59 -2.04
N SER A 271 -10.40 18.87 -2.88
CA SER A 271 -10.58 17.42 -2.79
C SER A 271 -10.65 16.82 -4.19
N LYS A 272 -10.64 15.49 -4.26
CA LYS A 272 -10.90 14.80 -5.54
C LYS A 272 -12.31 15.08 -6.07
N GLN A 273 -13.29 15.19 -5.16
CA GLN A 273 -14.69 15.36 -5.51
C GLN A 273 -15.03 16.80 -5.92
N ALA A 274 -14.49 17.80 -5.20
CA ALA A 274 -14.71 19.21 -5.49
C ALA A 274 -13.71 19.78 -6.52
N GLY A 275 -12.64 19.03 -6.82
CA GLY A 275 -11.47 19.54 -7.52
C GLY A 275 -10.49 20.22 -6.56
N PHE A 276 -9.27 20.49 -7.05
CA PHE A 276 -8.19 21.12 -6.27
C PHE A 276 -8.02 22.60 -6.58
N GLN A 277 -9.10 23.30 -6.94
CA GLN A 277 -9.09 24.74 -7.20
C GLN A 277 -10.34 25.37 -6.56
N VAL A 278 -10.68 24.92 -5.35
CA VAL A 278 -11.87 25.41 -4.65
C VAL A 278 -11.57 26.81 -4.10
N PRO A 279 -12.31 27.85 -4.51
CA PRO A 279 -12.10 29.21 -4.00
C PRO A 279 -12.35 29.29 -2.50
N CYS A 280 -11.73 30.27 -1.85
CA CYS A 280 -12.02 30.63 -0.46
C CYS A 280 -12.55 32.05 -0.38
N GLU A 281 -13.72 32.21 0.25
CA GLU A 281 -14.44 33.48 0.27
C GLU A 281 -14.10 34.32 1.50
N GLU A 282 -13.98 33.70 2.68
CA GLU A 282 -13.77 34.34 3.98
C GLU A 282 -12.77 33.54 4.82
N SER A 283 -12.05 34.23 5.71
CA SER A 283 -11.09 33.64 6.67
C SER A 283 -10.07 32.68 6.04
N CYS A 284 -9.52 33.10 4.92
CA CYS A 284 -8.67 32.29 4.06
C CYS A 284 -7.24 32.23 4.57
N ALA A 285 -7.00 31.62 5.74
CA ALA A 285 -5.63 31.29 6.13
C ALA A 285 -4.98 30.36 5.10
N HIS A 286 -3.80 30.72 4.59
CA HIS A 286 -3.18 30.03 3.46
C HIS A 286 -1.67 30.29 3.37
N VAL A 287 -1.01 29.51 2.51
CA VAL A 287 0.29 29.89 1.95
C VAL A 287 0.14 30.30 0.49
N GLU A 288 0.90 31.31 0.08
CA GLU A 288 1.05 31.73 -1.31
C GLU A 288 2.39 31.25 -1.85
N PHE A 289 2.42 30.77 -3.10
CA PHE A 289 3.65 30.25 -3.72
C PHE A 289 4.29 31.23 -4.69
N ALA A 290 5.62 31.18 -4.79
CA ALA A 290 6.43 31.88 -5.78
C ALA A 290 7.40 30.95 -6.51
N GLY A 291 8.12 31.53 -7.50
CA GLY A 291 9.29 30.94 -8.15
C GLY A 291 9.02 29.84 -9.17
N THR A 292 7.99 29.01 -8.97
CA THR A 292 7.69 27.87 -9.85
C THR A 292 6.63 28.24 -10.90
N PRO A 293 6.93 28.13 -12.21
CA PRO A 293 5.95 28.36 -13.27
C PRO A 293 4.71 27.48 -13.07
N GLY A 294 3.52 28.10 -13.06
CA GLY A 294 2.24 27.43 -12.77
C GLY A 294 1.78 27.48 -11.30
N LEU A 295 2.69 27.78 -10.36
CA LEU A 295 2.36 27.97 -8.93
C LEU A 295 2.49 29.41 -8.45
N HIS A 296 3.17 30.28 -9.17
CA HIS A 296 3.32 31.67 -8.76
C HIS A 296 1.96 32.36 -8.54
N GLY A 297 1.78 32.93 -7.34
CA GLY A 297 0.54 33.59 -6.91
C GLY A 297 -0.63 32.63 -6.65
N LYS A 298 -0.38 31.32 -6.58
CA LYS A 298 -1.39 30.33 -6.20
C LYS A 298 -1.45 30.17 -4.69
N GLN A 299 -2.65 29.98 -4.16
CA GLN A 299 -2.89 29.82 -2.72
C GLN A 299 -3.24 28.37 -2.36
N TRP A 300 -2.61 27.80 -1.33
CA TRP A 300 -3.10 26.58 -0.69
C TRP A 300 -3.80 26.96 0.59
N ILE A 301 -5.12 26.80 0.63
CA ILE A 301 -5.96 27.19 1.77
C ILE A 301 -5.86 26.14 2.90
N SER A 302 -5.91 26.58 4.15
CA SER A 302 -5.89 25.69 5.32
C SER A 302 -7.16 24.85 5.47
N GLY A 303 -6.96 23.57 5.79
CA GLY A 303 -8.04 22.64 6.11
C GLY A 303 -8.77 22.98 7.42
N GLN A 304 -8.15 23.78 8.30
CA GLN A 304 -8.80 24.24 9.53
C GLN A 304 -9.93 25.25 9.25
N VAL A 305 -9.77 26.07 8.21
CA VAL A 305 -10.71 27.15 7.89
C VAL A 305 -11.69 26.79 6.78
N GLN A 306 -11.36 25.79 5.95
CA GLN A 306 -12.18 25.39 4.82
C GLN A 306 -12.39 23.87 4.74
N GLN A 307 -13.65 23.47 4.76
CA GLN A 307 -14.12 22.12 4.46
C GLN A 307 -14.71 22.09 3.04
N VAL A 308 -14.55 20.96 2.34
CA VAL A 308 -15.00 20.78 0.96
C VAL A 308 -15.66 19.40 0.79
N PRO A 309 -16.60 19.25 -0.18
CA PRO A 309 -17.19 17.96 -0.48
C PRO A 309 -16.14 16.90 -0.76
N GLY A 310 -16.30 15.70 -0.23
CA GLY A 310 -15.35 14.59 -0.34
C GLY A 310 -16.03 13.23 -0.33
N GLY A 311 -15.20 12.19 -0.27
CA GLY A 311 -15.67 10.80 -0.31
C GLY A 311 -16.19 10.37 -1.69
N GLU A 312 -16.50 9.08 -1.78
CA GLU A 312 -16.92 8.39 -2.99
C GLU A 312 -17.96 7.32 -2.65
N GLY A 313 -18.90 7.09 -3.57
CA GLY A 313 -19.88 6.01 -3.42
C GLY A 313 -20.79 6.18 -2.21
N PHE A 314 -21.24 5.05 -1.67
CA PHE A 314 -22.16 5.01 -0.54
C PHE A 314 -21.54 5.62 0.72
N LEU A 315 -20.25 5.39 0.99
CA LEU A 315 -19.57 5.91 2.18
C LEU A 315 -19.35 7.43 2.17
N SER A 316 -19.66 8.12 1.07
CA SER A 316 -19.51 9.56 0.96
C SER A 316 -20.36 10.36 1.96
N PHE A 317 -21.40 9.81 2.59
CA PHE A 317 -22.22 10.56 3.55
C PHE A 317 -21.51 10.83 4.89
N VAL A 318 -20.46 10.07 5.21
CA VAL A 318 -19.72 10.19 6.49
C VAL A 318 -19.19 11.62 6.63
N ASN A 319 -19.27 12.17 7.85
CA ASN A 319 -18.95 13.57 8.13
C ASN A 319 -19.73 14.57 7.25
N SER A 320 -21.00 14.27 6.95
CA SER A 320 -21.84 15.05 6.05
C SER A 320 -21.25 15.22 4.64
N GLY A 321 -20.39 14.29 4.22
CA GLY A 321 -19.66 14.35 2.96
C GLY A 321 -18.63 15.45 2.86
N GLN A 322 -18.13 15.94 3.99
CA GLN A 322 -17.12 16.99 4.03
C GLN A 322 -15.76 16.45 4.49
N GLU A 323 -14.70 17.04 3.97
CA GLU A 323 -13.31 16.84 4.41
C GLU A 323 -12.55 18.17 4.39
N PRO A 324 -11.47 18.30 5.18
CA PRO A 324 -10.60 19.46 5.10
C PRO A 324 -10.05 19.62 3.67
N THR A 325 -9.97 20.87 3.21
CA THR A 325 -9.31 21.18 1.95
C THR A 325 -7.82 20.79 2.02
N GLY A 326 -7.27 20.26 0.94
CA GLY A 326 -5.90 19.76 0.93
C GLY A 326 -5.46 19.17 -0.41
N ARG A 327 -4.42 18.33 -0.37
CA ARG A 327 -3.72 17.77 -1.54
C ARG A 327 -3.29 16.32 -1.32
N HIS A 328 -2.93 15.66 -2.42
CA HIS A 328 -2.43 14.27 -2.42
C HIS A 328 -1.02 14.19 -3.05
N PRO A 329 -0.01 14.86 -2.47
CA PRO A 329 1.35 14.85 -3.02
C PRO A 329 2.00 13.45 -3.00
N PHE A 330 1.47 12.52 -2.20
CA PHE A 330 2.00 11.17 -1.99
C PHE A 330 0.99 10.07 -2.36
N GLY A 331 0.03 10.38 -3.24
CA GLY A 331 -1.04 9.46 -3.60
C GLY A 331 -2.20 9.43 -2.61
N ASP A 332 -3.01 8.38 -2.69
CA ASP A 332 -4.36 8.36 -2.11
C ASP A 332 -4.46 7.76 -0.71
N ALA A 333 -3.35 7.26 -0.16
CA ALA A 333 -3.33 6.65 1.17
C ALA A 333 -3.80 7.64 2.24
N PHE A 334 -3.49 8.92 2.07
CA PHE A 334 -3.91 10.01 2.94
C PHE A 334 -3.95 11.33 2.16
N LYS A 335 -4.69 12.29 2.68
CA LYS A 335 -4.66 13.70 2.26
C LYS A 335 -3.69 14.46 3.15
N VAL A 336 -2.90 15.35 2.56
CA VAL A 336 -2.12 16.38 3.27
C VAL A 336 -2.92 17.67 3.26
N ALA A 337 -3.16 18.26 4.42
CA ALA A 337 -3.78 19.58 4.57
C ALA A 337 -2.83 20.52 5.30
N LEU A 338 -2.84 21.81 4.95
CA LEU A 338 -2.28 22.81 5.86
C LEU A 338 -3.18 22.88 7.08
N TRP A 339 -2.56 22.96 8.25
CA TRP A 339 -3.29 22.89 9.51
C TRP A 339 -3.09 24.20 10.27
N ASP A 340 -1.98 24.36 10.97
CA ASP A 340 -1.70 25.56 11.76
C ASP A 340 -0.96 26.59 10.89
N VAL A 341 -1.54 27.78 10.77
CA VAL A 341 -0.99 28.88 9.96
C VAL A 341 -0.71 30.06 10.89
N ASP A 342 0.54 30.50 10.96
CA ASP A 342 0.97 31.65 11.74
C ASP A 342 1.68 32.67 10.85
N GLU A 343 0.93 33.70 10.46
CA GLU A 343 1.42 34.83 9.68
C GLU A 343 2.48 35.66 10.42
N SER A 344 2.45 35.70 11.77
CA SER A 344 3.37 36.53 12.54
C SER A 344 4.79 35.99 12.57
N SER A 345 4.93 34.67 12.53
CA SER A 345 6.21 33.96 12.42
C SER A 345 6.54 33.53 10.99
N GLY A 346 5.61 33.68 10.04
CA GLY A 346 5.77 33.18 8.68
C GLY A 346 5.86 31.65 8.61
N THR A 347 5.13 30.94 9.48
CA THR A 347 5.22 29.46 9.59
C THR A 347 3.89 28.77 9.34
N VAL A 348 3.94 27.57 8.77
CA VAL A 348 2.77 26.70 8.58
C VAL A 348 3.09 25.25 8.91
N SER A 349 2.16 24.54 9.55
CA SER A 349 2.19 23.10 9.76
C SER A 349 1.27 22.37 8.78
N THR A 350 1.56 21.09 8.56
CA THR A 350 0.70 20.17 7.81
C THR A 350 0.20 19.04 8.68
N ALA A 351 -0.94 18.49 8.30
CA ALA A 351 -1.51 17.30 8.91
C ALA A 351 -1.94 16.27 7.85
N LEU A 352 -1.83 14.99 8.20
CA LEU A 352 -2.38 13.89 7.44
C LEU A 352 -3.82 13.62 7.87
N PHE A 353 -4.67 13.35 6.89
CA PHE A 353 -6.01 12.83 7.07
C PHE A 353 -6.17 11.53 6.30
N PHE A 354 -6.75 10.52 6.91
CA PHE A 354 -7.02 9.21 6.31
C PHE A 354 -8.53 9.02 6.08
N ARG A 355 -8.89 8.09 5.20
CA ARG A 355 -10.28 7.75 4.89
C ARG A 355 -10.52 6.25 5.10
N MET A 356 -11.79 5.88 5.26
CA MET A 356 -12.21 4.49 5.15
C MET A 356 -12.45 4.17 3.69
N CYS A 357 -12.10 2.97 3.28
CA CYS A 357 -12.49 2.47 1.98
C CYS A 357 -13.03 1.06 2.11
N GLN A 358 -14.14 0.80 1.42
CA GLN A 358 -14.62 -0.55 1.17
C GLN A 358 -14.83 -0.71 -0.33
N ARG A 359 -13.79 -1.22 -0.98
CA ARG A 359 -13.83 -1.64 -2.37
C ARG A 359 -14.32 -3.07 -2.41
N GLY A 360 -15.33 -3.29 -3.24
CA GLY A 360 -15.98 -4.58 -3.39
C GLY A 360 -15.10 -5.58 -4.13
N GLY A 361 -15.36 -6.87 -3.90
CA GLY A 361 -14.85 -7.98 -4.71
C GLY A 361 -15.96 -8.67 -5.49
N PHE A 362 -15.72 -9.90 -5.95
CA PHE A 362 -16.70 -10.70 -6.71
C PHE A 362 -18.04 -10.92 -5.97
N LEU A 363 -18.02 -10.95 -4.63
CA LEU A 363 -19.19 -11.24 -3.77
C LEU A 363 -19.61 -10.10 -2.85
N SER A 364 -18.88 -8.97 -2.84
CA SER A 364 -19.16 -7.83 -1.97
C SER A 364 -19.31 -6.53 -2.79
N PRO A 365 -20.30 -5.68 -2.47
CA PRO A 365 -20.49 -4.41 -3.19
C PRO A 365 -19.32 -3.44 -2.92
N ASP A 366 -18.95 -2.66 -3.93
CA ASP A 366 -18.08 -1.48 -3.74
C ASP A 366 -18.92 -0.34 -3.15
N LEU A 367 -18.56 0.08 -1.94
CA LEU A 367 -19.23 1.16 -1.22
C LEU A 367 -18.49 2.48 -1.35
N GLY A 368 -17.35 2.49 -2.05
CA GLY A 368 -16.48 3.64 -2.20
C GLY A 368 -15.67 3.91 -0.94
N CYS A 369 -15.49 5.19 -0.64
CA CYS A 369 -14.68 5.64 0.47
C CYS A 369 -15.35 6.82 1.18
N THR A 370 -15.09 6.96 2.47
CA THR A 370 -15.47 8.17 3.19
C THR A 370 -14.68 9.37 2.69
N PRO A 371 -15.08 10.60 3.03
CA PRO A 371 -14.15 11.71 3.01
C PRO A 371 -12.93 11.41 3.92
N TYR A 372 -11.84 12.16 3.75
CA TYR A 372 -10.65 12.08 4.59
C TYR A 372 -10.92 12.68 5.98
N VAL A 373 -11.40 11.84 6.90
CA VAL A 373 -11.97 12.25 8.21
C VAL A 373 -11.16 11.78 9.41
N ILE A 374 -10.27 10.78 9.28
CA ILE A 374 -9.41 10.41 10.40
C ILE A 374 -8.22 11.33 10.42
N GLY A 375 -8.12 12.15 11.46
CA GLY A 375 -7.04 13.10 11.63
C GLY A 375 -7.40 14.12 12.69
N PRO A 376 -6.60 15.18 12.82
CA PRO A 376 -5.33 15.40 12.13
C PRO A 376 -4.21 14.57 12.76
N VAL A 377 -3.34 14.03 11.92
CA VAL A 377 -2.04 13.48 12.34
C VAL A 377 -0.96 14.52 12.01
N PRO A 378 -0.23 15.04 12.99
CA PRO A 378 0.83 16.01 12.75
C PRO A 378 1.87 15.49 11.76
N PHE A 379 2.36 16.36 10.87
CA PHE A 379 3.28 15.95 9.83
C PHE A 379 4.50 16.87 9.71
N MET A 380 4.57 17.74 8.71
CA MET A 380 5.73 18.61 8.48
C MET A 380 5.41 20.07 8.79
N THR A 381 6.40 20.79 9.30
CA THR A 381 6.39 22.26 9.44
C THR A 381 7.25 22.91 8.37
N TYR A 382 6.78 24.04 7.87
CA TYR A 382 7.47 24.89 6.91
C TYR A 382 7.48 26.34 7.37
N GLN A 383 8.41 27.10 6.82
CA GLN A 383 8.50 28.55 6.96
C GLN A 383 8.49 29.21 5.58
N GLU A 384 8.26 30.51 5.52
CA GLU A 384 8.50 31.30 4.31
C GLU A 384 9.87 30.99 3.70
N THR A 385 9.95 31.04 2.38
CA THR A 385 11.09 30.65 1.54
C THR A 385 11.37 29.15 1.44
N ASP A 386 10.79 28.30 2.30
CA ASP A 386 10.91 26.84 2.17
C ASP A 386 10.22 26.36 0.88
N PHE A 387 10.73 25.24 0.36
CA PHE A 387 10.13 24.52 -0.74
C PHE A 387 9.26 23.37 -0.24
N MET A 388 8.04 23.32 -0.73
CA MET A 388 7.03 22.34 -0.37
C MET A 388 6.61 21.53 -1.60
N LEU A 389 6.50 20.21 -1.45
CA LEU A 389 5.88 19.37 -2.47
C LEU A 389 4.36 19.54 -2.42
N VAL A 390 3.77 20.08 -3.49
CA VAL A 390 2.33 20.41 -3.52
C VAL A 390 1.48 19.41 -4.31
N GLY A 391 2.08 18.43 -4.98
CA GLY A 391 1.35 17.48 -5.83
C GLY A 391 1.05 18.01 -7.24
N ALA A 392 0.26 17.27 -8.02
CA ALA A 392 -0.09 17.64 -9.41
C ALA A 392 -1.01 18.88 -9.46
N VAL A 393 -0.63 19.94 -10.19
CA VAL A 393 -1.25 21.29 -10.11
C VAL A 393 -2.33 21.52 -11.18
N ASP A 394 -2.32 20.76 -12.28
CA ASP A 394 -3.33 20.88 -13.34
C ASP A 394 -4.53 19.97 -13.08
N GLY A 395 -5.74 20.47 -13.36
CA GLY A 395 -7.04 19.81 -13.16
C GLY A 395 -7.32 18.58 -14.04
N GLY A 396 -6.31 17.76 -14.30
CA GLY A 396 -6.48 16.43 -14.89
C GLY A 396 -7.01 15.46 -13.85
N SER A 397 -8.29 15.12 -13.95
CA SER A 397 -8.77 13.80 -13.50
C SER A 397 -7.81 12.75 -14.06
N GLY A 398 -7.09 12.04 -13.19
CA GLY A 398 -6.41 10.75 -13.41
C GLY A 398 -5.71 10.53 -14.76
N SER A 399 -4.40 10.30 -14.70
CA SER A 399 -3.55 9.85 -15.81
C SER A 399 -2.95 10.97 -16.68
N GLN A 400 -1.98 11.69 -16.11
CA GLN A 400 -0.75 11.97 -16.84
C GLN A 400 0.42 11.45 -16.01
N ALA A 401 1.37 10.79 -16.66
CA ALA A 401 2.57 10.24 -16.04
C ALA A 401 3.39 11.40 -15.47
N VAL A 402 3.22 11.68 -14.18
CA VAL A 402 4.10 12.57 -13.44
C VAL A 402 5.26 11.70 -12.98
N SER A 403 6.42 11.92 -13.56
CA SER A 403 7.67 11.24 -13.22
C SER A 403 7.91 11.30 -11.71
N SER A 404 8.27 10.17 -11.10
CA SER A 404 8.67 10.11 -9.69
C SER A 404 9.84 11.06 -9.43
N LEU A 405 9.83 11.72 -8.26
CA LEU A 405 10.89 12.64 -7.86
C LEU A 405 12.20 11.87 -7.63
N PRO A 406 13.33 12.24 -8.26
CA PRO A 406 14.62 11.63 -7.96
C PRO A 406 15.13 12.12 -6.59
N VAL A 407 15.47 11.17 -5.71
CA VAL A 407 16.16 11.45 -4.43
C VAL A 407 17.61 11.81 -4.73
N VAL A 408 18.09 12.95 -4.19
CA VAL A 408 19.49 13.35 -4.36
C VAL A 408 20.34 12.82 -3.21
N SER A 409 21.24 11.89 -3.53
CA SER A 409 22.34 11.53 -2.63
C SER A 409 23.37 12.67 -2.61
N ALA A 410 23.31 13.54 -1.61
CA ALA A 410 24.29 14.62 -1.46
C ALA A 410 25.63 14.09 -0.95
N SER A 411 26.65 14.04 -1.81
CA SER A 411 28.06 14.00 -1.40
C SER A 411 28.50 15.40 -0.95
N PRO A 412 29.11 15.60 0.24
CA PRO A 412 29.56 16.93 0.67
C PRO A 412 30.79 17.38 -0.15
N GLY A 413 30.61 18.39 -1.01
CA GLY A 413 31.69 19.00 -1.78
C GLY A 413 32.37 20.15 -1.04
N SER A 414 33.70 20.04 -0.87
CA SER A 414 34.69 21.09 -1.11
C SER A 414 34.30 22.55 -0.79
N LEU A 415 34.75 23.08 0.35
CA LEU A 415 35.28 24.45 0.52
C LEU A 415 36.09 24.54 1.84
N GLY A 416 37.42 24.74 1.75
CA GLY A 416 38.28 25.29 2.82
C GLY A 416 38.94 24.32 3.81
N GLN A 417 40.17 23.87 3.51
CA GLN A 417 41.12 23.19 4.42
C GLN A 417 41.91 24.21 5.30
N PRO A 418 42.45 23.86 6.49
CA PRO A 418 43.62 22.98 6.58
C PRO A 418 43.63 21.91 7.70
N ALA A 419 44.15 20.75 7.28
CA ALA A 419 44.80 19.65 8.01
C ALA A 419 44.80 19.62 9.55
N SER A 420 44.12 18.62 10.13
CA SER A 420 44.79 17.39 10.64
C SER A 420 43.78 16.42 11.25
N GLN A 421 44.13 15.14 11.14
CA GLN A 421 43.48 13.95 11.72
C GLN A 421 42.36 13.31 10.89
N ARG A 422 42.87 12.53 9.93
CA ARG A 422 42.26 11.40 9.24
C ARG A 422 41.56 10.45 10.23
N ALA A 423 40.24 10.31 10.08
CA ALA A 423 39.49 9.11 10.46
C ALA A 423 38.44 8.87 9.36
N GLN A 424 38.58 7.76 8.64
CA GLN A 424 37.63 7.29 7.62
C GLN A 424 36.39 6.70 8.33
N PRO A 425 35.16 6.91 7.83
CA PRO A 425 34.01 6.12 8.27
C PRO A 425 34.09 4.72 7.65
N GLN A 426 34.02 3.70 8.49
CA GLN A 426 33.93 2.30 8.10
C GLN A 426 32.58 2.01 7.43
N ALA A 427 32.65 1.32 6.30
CA ALA A 427 31.55 0.55 5.73
C ALA A 427 31.35 -0.70 6.60
N ASP A 428 30.34 -0.69 7.47
CA ASP A 428 30.02 -1.84 8.32
C ASP A 428 28.54 -2.29 8.26
N ASP A 429 27.73 -1.78 7.33
CA ASP A 429 26.28 -2.11 7.28
C ASP A 429 25.82 -2.89 6.03
N LEU A 430 26.74 -3.63 5.40
CA LEU A 430 26.45 -4.54 4.26
C LEU A 430 26.84 -6.00 4.53
N MET A 431 27.15 -6.37 5.78
CA MET A 431 27.68 -7.71 6.10
C MET A 431 26.63 -8.81 6.30
N GLY A 432 25.36 -8.57 5.96
CA GLY A 432 24.28 -9.57 6.09
C GLY A 432 23.86 -10.28 4.80
N LEU A 433 24.14 -9.72 3.61
CA LEU A 433 23.66 -10.29 2.34
C LEU A 433 24.72 -11.20 1.71
N GLN A 434 24.43 -12.51 1.64
CA GLN A 434 25.28 -13.44 0.92
C GLN A 434 25.16 -13.22 -0.60
N PRO A 435 26.26 -13.38 -1.37
CA PRO A 435 26.18 -13.53 -2.82
C PRO A 435 25.24 -14.69 -3.13
N CYS A 436 24.38 -14.54 -4.14
CA CYS A 436 23.51 -15.64 -4.56
C CYS A 436 24.40 -16.88 -4.79
N GLY A 437 24.31 -17.87 -3.91
CA GLY A 437 25.05 -19.12 -4.03
C GLY A 437 24.58 -19.88 -5.27
N PRO A 438 25.36 -20.86 -5.77
CA PRO A 438 24.90 -21.70 -6.85
C PRO A 438 23.59 -22.34 -6.40
N SER A 439 22.48 -21.92 -7.02
CA SER A 439 21.23 -22.65 -6.88
C SER A 439 21.51 -24.08 -7.33
N ASN A 440 20.87 -25.09 -6.75
CA ASN A 440 21.06 -26.51 -7.13
C ASN A 440 20.50 -26.79 -8.56
N GLY A 441 20.84 -25.97 -9.55
CA GLY A 441 20.36 -25.98 -10.93
C GLY A 441 18.89 -25.55 -11.11
N ARG A 442 18.19 -25.12 -10.06
CA ARG A 442 16.76 -24.77 -10.14
C ARG A 442 16.51 -23.28 -10.01
N LEU A 443 15.98 -22.72 -11.10
CA LEU A 443 15.51 -21.34 -11.20
C LEU A 443 14.28 -21.12 -10.32
N ASP A 444 14.25 -20.03 -9.55
CA ASP A 444 13.08 -19.64 -8.78
C ASP A 444 12.14 -18.81 -9.66
N LEU A 445 11.13 -19.47 -10.23
CA LEU A 445 10.14 -18.82 -11.09
C LEU A 445 9.31 -17.76 -10.36
N GLY A 446 9.20 -17.83 -9.03
CA GLY A 446 8.55 -16.80 -8.20
C GLY A 446 9.33 -15.49 -8.23
N SER A 447 10.59 -15.54 -7.82
CA SER A 447 11.49 -14.38 -7.86
C SER A 447 11.69 -13.85 -9.27
N LEU A 448 11.74 -14.72 -10.28
CA LEU A 448 11.87 -14.29 -11.68
C LEU A 448 10.63 -13.57 -12.20
N SER A 449 9.43 -14.09 -11.89
CA SER A 449 8.18 -13.39 -12.24
C SER A 449 8.09 -12.02 -11.57
N THR A 450 8.58 -11.89 -10.33
CA THR A 450 8.64 -10.62 -9.59
C THR A 450 9.60 -9.64 -10.25
N ALA A 451 10.78 -10.12 -10.66
CA ALA A 451 11.77 -9.31 -11.38
C ALA A 451 11.24 -8.82 -12.74
N ILE A 452 10.50 -9.64 -13.47
CA ILE A 452 9.87 -9.28 -14.74
C ILE A 452 8.77 -8.24 -14.56
N SER A 453 7.93 -8.40 -13.53
CA SER A 453 6.92 -7.41 -13.17
C SER A 453 7.59 -6.07 -12.84
N THR A 454 8.65 -6.09 -12.03
CA THR A 454 9.43 -4.91 -11.61
C THR A 454 10.06 -4.20 -12.82
N LEU A 455 10.69 -4.94 -13.72
CA LEU A 455 11.32 -4.37 -14.90
C LEU A 455 10.34 -3.85 -15.93
N SER A 456 9.09 -4.29 -15.91
CA SER A 456 8.08 -3.83 -16.87
C SER A 456 7.80 -2.31 -16.79
N ARG A 457 8.27 -1.60 -15.75
CA ARG A 457 8.31 -0.11 -15.62
C ARG A 457 6.98 0.63 -15.78
N TYR A 458 5.85 -0.07 -15.85
CA TYR A 458 4.53 0.55 -15.94
C TYR A 458 3.83 0.51 -14.57
N PRO A 459 3.66 1.66 -13.90
CA PRO A 459 3.12 1.74 -12.54
C PRO A 459 1.60 1.52 -12.45
N THR A 460 0.94 1.17 -13.57
CA THR A 460 -0.52 0.97 -13.62
C THR A 460 -0.86 -0.33 -14.35
N ALA A 461 -2.03 -0.91 -14.04
CA ALA A 461 -2.56 -2.10 -14.72
C ALA A 461 -2.95 -1.86 -16.19
N LEU A 462 -2.76 -0.64 -16.72
CA LEU A 462 -3.22 -0.24 -18.04
C LEU A 462 -2.11 0.46 -18.81
N GLY A 463 -1.68 -0.14 -19.92
CA GLY A 463 -0.81 0.54 -20.87
C GLY A 463 -1.57 1.44 -21.86
N PRO A 464 -0.83 2.27 -22.62
CA PRO A 464 -1.38 2.99 -23.76
C PRO A 464 -1.96 2.00 -24.79
N TYR A 465 -3.00 2.44 -25.49
CA TYR A 465 -3.54 1.70 -26.63
C TYR A 465 -2.72 2.00 -27.89
N GLY A 466 -2.40 0.97 -28.66
CA GLY A 466 -1.65 1.07 -29.90
C GLY A 466 -1.94 -0.13 -30.80
N CYS A 467 -1.41 -0.08 -32.03
CA CYS A 467 -1.47 -1.18 -32.97
C CYS A 467 -0.04 -1.51 -33.43
N ASP A 468 0.24 -2.80 -33.65
CA ASP A 468 1.50 -3.24 -34.25
C ASP A 468 1.50 -3.09 -35.78
N ASP A 469 2.64 -3.34 -36.42
CA ASP A 469 2.82 -3.29 -37.88
C ASP A 469 1.95 -4.32 -38.64
N GLN A 470 1.36 -5.27 -37.91
CA GLN A 470 0.44 -6.29 -38.43
C GLN A 470 -1.04 -5.92 -38.20
N SER A 471 -1.32 -4.68 -37.75
CA SER A 471 -2.65 -4.16 -37.44
C SER A 471 -3.36 -4.88 -36.28
N HIS A 472 -2.64 -5.58 -35.41
CA HIS A 472 -3.19 -6.03 -34.13
C HIS A 472 -3.25 -4.85 -33.18
N CYS A 473 -4.46 -4.40 -32.87
CA CYS A 473 -4.67 -3.28 -31.96
C CYS A 473 -5.01 -3.77 -30.55
N GLY A 474 -4.47 -3.08 -29.55
CA GLY A 474 -4.67 -3.45 -28.17
C GLY A 474 -3.93 -2.56 -27.20
N ARG A 475 -3.88 -2.99 -25.94
CA ARG A 475 -3.13 -2.30 -24.88
C ARG A 475 -2.55 -3.33 -23.91
N ARG A 476 -1.55 -2.93 -23.14
CA ARG A 476 -1.09 -3.73 -22.00
C ARG A 476 -2.17 -3.80 -20.93
N LEU A 477 -2.39 -4.99 -20.37
CA LEU A 477 -3.33 -5.26 -19.30
C LEU A 477 -2.63 -5.97 -18.14
N GLY A 478 -2.81 -5.46 -16.93
CA GLY A 478 -2.36 -6.09 -15.69
C GLY A 478 -0.95 -5.71 -15.26
N GLN A 479 -0.38 -6.51 -14.34
CA GLN A 479 0.92 -6.23 -13.72
C GLN A 479 2.11 -6.68 -14.57
N TYR A 480 1.89 -7.62 -15.49
CA TYR A 480 2.89 -8.13 -16.42
C TYR A 480 2.81 -7.43 -17.79
N PRO A 481 3.81 -7.53 -18.66
CA PRO A 481 3.78 -6.98 -20.03
C PRO A 481 2.86 -7.81 -20.96
N LEU A 482 1.62 -8.07 -20.54
CA LEU A 482 0.64 -8.85 -21.29
C LEU A 482 -0.17 -7.93 -22.19
N MET A 483 -0.15 -8.20 -23.49
CA MET A 483 -0.87 -7.40 -24.49
C MET A 483 -2.23 -8.01 -24.79
N SER A 484 -3.27 -7.18 -24.88
CA SER A 484 -4.65 -7.66 -25.08
C SER A 484 -4.87 -8.43 -26.38
N TYR A 485 -4.00 -8.28 -27.38
CA TYR A 485 -4.07 -9.01 -28.65
C TYR A 485 -3.32 -10.36 -28.63
N GLN A 486 -2.59 -10.69 -27.56
CA GLN A 486 -1.91 -11.99 -27.46
C GLN A 486 -2.97 -13.10 -27.35
N PRO A 487 -2.89 -14.19 -28.15
CA PRO A 487 -3.90 -15.25 -28.16
C PRO A 487 -4.16 -15.86 -26.78
N GLU A 488 -3.11 -16.08 -25.98
CA GLU A 488 -3.19 -16.55 -24.60
C GLU A 488 -3.93 -15.56 -23.68
N VAL A 489 -3.72 -14.25 -23.85
CA VAL A 489 -4.41 -13.20 -23.08
C VAL A 489 -5.87 -13.12 -23.49
N GLN A 490 -6.17 -13.20 -24.79
CA GLN A 490 -7.54 -13.27 -25.29
C GLN A 490 -8.27 -14.51 -24.74
N ALA A 491 -7.61 -15.67 -24.70
CA ALA A 491 -8.19 -16.90 -24.15
C ALA A 491 -8.48 -16.77 -22.65
N MET A 492 -7.54 -16.19 -21.88
CA MET A 492 -7.75 -15.89 -20.46
C MET A 492 -8.95 -14.95 -20.26
N ILE A 493 -9.06 -13.89 -21.05
CA ILE A 493 -10.15 -12.93 -20.98
C ILE A 493 -11.50 -13.58 -21.36
N VAL A 494 -11.57 -14.25 -22.50
CA VAL A 494 -12.79 -14.88 -23.01
C VAL A 494 -13.27 -16.03 -22.12
N SER A 495 -12.38 -16.65 -21.34
CA SER A 495 -12.77 -17.65 -20.33
C SER A 495 -13.62 -17.07 -19.19
N GLN A 496 -13.59 -15.75 -19.00
CA GLN A 496 -14.39 -15.06 -17.99
C GLN A 496 -15.78 -14.68 -18.53
N PRO A 497 -16.86 -14.83 -17.73
CA PRO A 497 -18.19 -14.37 -18.12
C PRO A 497 -18.22 -12.87 -18.48
N GLY A 498 -18.58 -12.54 -19.72
CA GLY A 498 -18.58 -11.17 -20.26
C GLY A 498 -17.21 -10.70 -20.80
N GLY A 499 -16.21 -11.58 -20.80
CA GLY A 499 -14.87 -11.29 -21.29
C GLY A 499 -14.81 -11.00 -22.78
N GLN A 500 -15.70 -11.60 -23.58
CA GLN A 500 -15.80 -11.33 -25.01
C GLN A 500 -16.17 -9.87 -25.29
N GLU A 501 -17.14 -9.32 -24.54
CA GLU A 501 -17.58 -7.93 -24.65
C GLU A 501 -16.51 -6.95 -24.14
N PHE A 502 -15.83 -7.31 -23.06
CA PHE A 502 -14.69 -6.55 -22.56
C PHE A 502 -13.54 -6.52 -23.57
N LEU A 503 -13.18 -7.67 -24.14
CA LEU A 503 -12.12 -7.77 -25.13
C LEU A 503 -12.41 -6.90 -26.35
N LYS A 504 -13.64 -6.93 -26.87
CA LYS A 504 -14.08 -6.05 -27.97
C LYS A 504 -13.92 -4.56 -27.63
N ARG A 505 -14.20 -4.14 -26.40
CA ARG A 505 -14.02 -2.76 -25.95
C ARG A 505 -12.54 -2.38 -25.86
N VAL A 506 -11.71 -3.30 -25.36
CA VAL A 506 -10.26 -3.10 -25.30
C VAL A 506 -9.67 -2.97 -26.71
N GLU A 507 -10.08 -3.83 -27.63
CA GLU A 507 -9.68 -3.84 -29.05
C GLU A 507 -10.18 -2.61 -29.80
N SER A 508 -11.30 -1.99 -29.40
CA SER A 508 -11.80 -0.75 -30.01
C SER A 508 -11.14 0.51 -29.44
N GLY A 509 -10.17 0.38 -28.52
CA GLY A 509 -9.53 1.51 -27.85
C GLY A 509 -10.41 2.22 -26.82
N ALA A 510 -11.54 1.63 -26.41
CA ALA A 510 -12.41 2.24 -25.40
C ALA A 510 -11.68 2.44 -24.07
N LYS A 511 -12.16 3.41 -23.27
CA LYS A 511 -11.67 3.61 -21.91
C LYS A 511 -12.08 2.40 -21.06
N VAL A 512 -11.10 1.80 -20.41
CA VAL A 512 -11.25 0.71 -19.44
C VAL A 512 -10.50 1.10 -18.16
N ASN A 513 -10.85 0.53 -17.02
CA ASN A 513 -10.18 0.79 -15.74
C ASN A 513 -9.50 -0.47 -15.17
N ALA A 514 -8.73 -0.31 -14.09
CA ALA A 514 -7.97 -1.40 -13.49
C ALA A 514 -8.87 -2.51 -12.91
N ASP A 515 -10.06 -2.16 -12.40
CA ASP A 515 -11.01 -3.14 -11.86
C ASP A 515 -11.62 -4.02 -12.96
N GLU A 516 -11.91 -3.44 -14.12
CA GLU A 516 -12.32 -4.20 -15.31
C GLU A 516 -11.18 -5.15 -15.75
N VAL A 517 -9.93 -4.70 -15.70
CA VAL A 517 -8.78 -5.58 -15.99
C VAL A 517 -8.66 -6.70 -14.98
N GLU A 518 -8.73 -6.43 -13.69
CA GLU A 518 -8.65 -7.46 -12.65
C GLU A 518 -9.81 -8.44 -12.74
N ARG A 519 -11.00 -7.97 -13.14
CA ARG A 519 -12.18 -8.83 -13.38
C ARG A 519 -11.99 -9.82 -14.52
N PHE A 520 -11.47 -9.36 -15.66
CA PHE A 520 -11.39 -10.18 -16.88
C PHE A 520 -10.03 -10.84 -17.08
N LEU A 521 -9.00 -10.33 -16.43
CA LEU A 521 -7.64 -10.87 -16.45
C LEU A 521 -7.06 -10.79 -15.02
N PRO A 522 -7.52 -11.65 -14.08
CA PRO A 522 -7.10 -11.57 -12.68
C PRO A 522 -5.60 -11.72 -12.49
N THR A 523 -5.05 -11.02 -11.51
CA THR A 523 -3.61 -11.00 -11.24
C THR A 523 -3.06 -12.40 -10.96
N ALA A 524 -3.80 -13.24 -10.22
CA ALA A 524 -3.42 -14.63 -9.97
C ALA A 524 -3.31 -15.45 -11.27
N THR A 525 -4.25 -15.25 -12.21
CA THR A 525 -4.25 -15.90 -13.52
C THR A 525 -3.06 -15.44 -14.35
N GLN A 526 -2.78 -14.14 -14.34
CA GLN A 526 -1.60 -13.59 -15.01
C GLN A 526 -0.30 -14.18 -14.43
N THR A 527 -0.15 -14.21 -13.10
CA THR A 527 1.03 -14.75 -12.43
C THR A 527 1.22 -16.22 -12.73
N HIS A 528 0.15 -17.01 -12.74
CA HIS A 528 0.21 -18.42 -13.13
C HIS A 528 0.68 -18.57 -14.58
N SER A 529 0.05 -17.86 -15.52
CA SER A 529 0.40 -17.90 -16.94
C SER A 529 1.86 -17.49 -17.18
N VAL A 530 2.32 -16.40 -16.56
CA VAL A 530 3.69 -15.92 -16.71
C VAL A 530 4.69 -16.92 -16.12
N LYS A 531 4.39 -17.54 -14.98
CA LYS A 531 5.26 -18.58 -14.41
C LYS A 531 5.38 -19.80 -15.32
N GLU A 532 4.30 -20.22 -15.97
CA GLU A 532 4.33 -21.32 -16.94
C GLU A 532 5.13 -20.94 -18.21
N SER A 533 4.95 -19.73 -18.75
CA SER A 533 5.77 -19.22 -19.85
C SER A 533 7.25 -19.16 -19.48
N LEU A 534 7.58 -18.67 -18.28
CA LEU A 534 8.96 -18.60 -17.81
C LEU A 534 9.57 -19.97 -17.59
N ARG A 535 8.79 -20.97 -17.15
CA ARG A 535 9.27 -22.35 -17.07
C ARG A 535 9.68 -22.87 -18.43
N ALA A 536 8.82 -22.73 -19.45
CA ALA A 536 9.10 -23.17 -20.80
C ALA A 536 10.33 -22.46 -21.41
N ILE A 537 10.44 -21.14 -21.20
CA ILE A 537 11.59 -20.35 -21.66
C ILE A 537 12.86 -20.75 -20.93
N ALA A 538 12.80 -20.98 -19.61
CA ALA A 538 13.95 -21.42 -18.82
C ALA A 538 14.47 -22.78 -19.29
N GLU A 539 13.59 -23.76 -19.54
CA GLU A 539 13.96 -25.07 -20.08
C GLU A 539 14.62 -24.97 -21.45
N GLN A 540 14.20 -24.01 -22.28
CA GLN A 540 14.83 -23.73 -23.56
C GLN A 540 16.21 -23.09 -23.40
N ALA A 541 16.31 -22.03 -22.59
CA ALA A 541 17.55 -21.27 -22.38
C ALA A 541 18.62 -22.10 -21.66
N GLN A 542 18.23 -23.04 -20.79
CA GLN A 542 19.16 -23.97 -20.13
C GLN A 542 19.92 -24.87 -21.11
N ARG A 543 19.36 -25.16 -22.30
CA ARG A 543 20.05 -25.91 -23.35
C ARG A 543 21.19 -25.13 -24.01
N GLU A 544 21.28 -23.82 -23.76
CA GLU A 544 22.32 -22.94 -24.33
C GLU A 544 23.62 -22.94 -23.49
N GLY A 545 23.66 -23.62 -22.34
CA GLY A 545 24.89 -23.83 -21.55
C GLY A 545 25.45 -22.56 -20.87
N LEU A 546 24.58 -21.59 -20.57
CA LEU A 546 24.93 -20.30 -19.99
C LEU A 546 25.16 -20.38 -18.46
N SER A 547 25.92 -19.42 -17.91
CA SER A 547 26.05 -19.23 -16.46
C SER A 547 24.75 -18.70 -15.84
N ASP A 548 24.53 -18.87 -14.53
CA ASP A 548 23.28 -18.49 -13.84
C ASP A 548 22.83 -17.04 -14.14
N THR A 549 23.74 -16.06 -14.09
CA THR A 549 23.44 -14.66 -14.39
C THR A 549 23.08 -14.47 -15.88
N ALA A 550 23.85 -15.07 -16.78
CA ALA A 550 23.60 -14.98 -18.22
C ALA A 550 22.32 -15.73 -18.63
N LEU A 551 21.99 -16.81 -17.93
CA LEU A 551 20.75 -17.57 -18.12
C LEU A 551 19.53 -16.73 -17.73
N VAL A 552 19.58 -16.01 -16.60
CA VAL A 552 18.48 -15.11 -16.19
C VAL A 552 18.26 -14.01 -17.22
N GLU A 553 19.33 -13.35 -17.69
CA GLU A 553 19.22 -12.35 -18.77
C GLU A 553 18.68 -12.95 -20.06
N ARG A 554 19.15 -14.16 -20.42
CA ARG A 554 18.71 -14.87 -21.61
C ARG A 554 17.22 -15.21 -21.56
N ILE A 555 16.71 -15.59 -20.39
CA ILE A 555 15.28 -15.82 -20.18
C ILE A 555 14.49 -14.52 -20.37
N GLY A 556 15.02 -13.39 -19.91
CA GLY A 556 14.45 -12.07 -20.19
C GLY A 556 14.38 -11.76 -21.68
N GLN A 557 15.49 -11.93 -22.39
CA GLN A 557 15.52 -11.70 -23.84
C GLN A 557 14.46 -12.52 -24.58
N HIS A 558 14.35 -13.82 -24.26
CA HIS A 558 13.34 -14.70 -24.86
C HIS A 558 11.91 -14.32 -24.44
N TYR A 559 11.71 -13.87 -23.21
CA TYR A 559 10.39 -13.47 -22.71
C TYR A 559 9.89 -12.17 -23.36
N PHE A 560 10.75 -11.16 -23.48
CA PHE A 560 10.36 -9.83 -24.00
C PHE A 560 10.51 -9.70 -25.52
N GLY A 561 11.49 -10.35 -26.14
CA GLY A 561 11.76 -10.25 -27.58
C GLY A 561 11.44 -11.52 -28.37
N GLY A 562 11.05 -12.61 -27.69
CA GLY A 562 10.68 -13.88 -28.33
C GLY A 562 11.86 -14.82 -28.62
N PRO A 563 11.57 -16.06 -29.09
CA PRO A 563 12.57 -17.12 -29.25
C PRO A 563 13.64 -16.85 -30.33
N GLY A 564 13.43 -15.86 -31.20
CA GLY A 564 14.33 -15.49 -32.30
C GLY A 564 15.39 -14.45 -31.95
N VAL A 565 15.41 -13.94 -30.72
CA VAL A 565 16.38 -12.89 -30.31
C VAL A 565 17.80 -13.47 -30.30
N PRO A 566 18.76 -12.86 -31.04
CA PRO A 566 20.17 -13.24 -30.99
C PRO A 566 20.71 -13.19 -29.56
N VAL A 567 21.72 -14.01 -29.23
CA VAL A 567 22.30 -14.07 -27.86
C VAL A 567 22.83 -12.69 -27.41
N GLU A 568 23.45 -11.94 -28.31
CA GLU A 568 23.91 -10.56 -28.09
C GLU A 568 22.83 -9.50 -28.40
N GLY A 569 21.60 -9.92 -28.64
CA GLY A 569 20.50 -9.07 -29.07
C GLY A 569 20.02 -8.13 -27.96
N THR A 570 19.69 -6.90 -28.36
CA THR A 570 19.00 -5.91 -27.51
C THR A 570 17.50 -6.01 -27.76
N VAL A 571 16.70 -5.98 -26.68
CA VAL A 571 15.23 -5.90 -26.77
C VAL A 571 14.82 -4.46 -26.56
N ALA A 572 14.03 -3.92 -27.48
CA ALA A 572 13.47 -2.58 -27.43
C ALA A 572 11.95 -2.63 -27.58
N ASP A 573 11.25 -1.63 -27.06
CA ASP A 573 9.81 -1.47 -27.28
C ASP A 573 9.47 -0.98 -28.70
N ILE A 574 8.17 -0.86 -29.00
CA ILE A 574 7.64 -0.40 -30.28
C ILE A 574 8.03 1.06 -30.62
N GLN A 575 8.57 1.82 -29.67
CA GLN A 575 9.04 3.19 -29.84
C GLN A 575 10.58 3.24 -30.00
N GLY A 576 11.23 2.07 -30.02
CA GLY A 576 12.69 1.94 -30.16
C GLY A 576 13.46 2.18 -28.86
N GLN A 577 12.79 2.25 -27.70
CA GLN A 577 13.46 2.37 -26.42
C GLN A 577 13.96 1.01 -25.94
N VAL A 578 15.26 0.94 -25.67
CA VAL A 578 15.93 -0.27 -25.21
C VAL A 578 15.47 -0.64 -23.80
N PHE A 579 14.87 -1.82 -23.68
CA PHE A 579 14.25 -2.33 -22.45
C PHE A 579 15.09 -3.43 -21.77
N LEU A 580 15.83 -4.25 -22.52
CA LEU A 580 16.80 -5.22 -21.99
C LEU A 580 18.04 -5.32 -22.88
N THR A 581 19.23 -5.28 -22.27
CA THR A 581 20.50 -5.60 -22.94
C THR A 581 21.27 -6.65 -22.13
N PRO A 582 21.94 -7.61 -22.79
CA PRO A 582 22.75 -8.61 -22.09
C PRO A 582 23.94 -7.98 -21.35
N GLN A 583 24.32 -6.72 -21.63
CA GLN A 583 25.41 -6.03 -20.96
C GLN A 583 25.01 -5.30 -19.66
N THR A 584 23.71 -5.01 -19.43
CA THR A 584 23.27 -4.22 -18.26
C THR A 584 22.91 -5.06 -17.04
N ALA A 585 22.76 -6.38 -17.20
CA ALA A 585 22.42 -7.32 -16.14
C ALA A 585 21.15 -6.90 -15.33
N SER A 586 20.21 -6.22 -15.97
CA SER A 586 19.09 -5.57 -15.27
C SER A 586 18.06 -6.57 -14.74
N LEU A 587 17.81 -7.69 -15.44
CA LEU A 587 16.89 -8.72 -14.98
C LEU A 587 17.50 -9.60 -13.89
N SER A 588 18.78 -9.92 -14.01
CA SER A 588 19.54 -10.67 -13.01
C SER A 588 19.72 -9.86 -11.72
N GLN A 589 19.87 -8.54 -11.80
CA GLN A 589 19.84 -7.66 -10.62
C GLN A 589 18.46 -7.64 -9.96
N ALA A 590 17.39 -7.41 -10.73
CA ALA A 590 16.02 -7.43 -10.20
C ALA A 590 15.64 -8.81 -9.63
N TYR A 591 16.14 -9.89 -10.24
CA TYR A 591 15.97 -11.26 -9.76
C TYR A 591 16.75 -11.53 -8.47
N ALA A 592 17.99 -11.06 -8.36
CA ALA A 592 18.77 -11.16 -7.13
C ALA A 592 18.11 -10.39 -5.97
N GLN A 593 17.59 -9.18 -6.25
CA GLN A 593 16.80 -8.39 -5.32
C GLN A 593 15.53 -9.15 -4.87
N ALA A 594 14.78 -9.72 -5.82
CA ALA A 594 13.58 -10.52 -5.50
C ALA A 594 13.89 -11.78 -4.68
N LYS A 595 15.12 -12.33 -4.79
CA LYS A 595 15.60 -13.44 -3.96
C LYS A 595 16.19 -13.02 -2.61
N GLY A 596 16.37 -11.72 -2.37
CA GLY A 596 17.06 -11.22 -1.18
C GLY A 596 18.56 -11.52 -1.15
N CYS A 597 19.25 -11.54 -2.30
CA CYS A 597 20.70 -11.77 -2.40
C CYS A 597 21.40 -10.78 -3.34
N LEU A 598 22.73 -10.68 -3.25
CA LEU A 598 23.53 -9.85 -4.16
C LEU A 598 23.88 -10.61 -5.45
N ALA A 599 23.59 -10.00 -6.60
CA ALA A 599 23.97 -10.54 -7.90
C ALA A 599 25.50 -10.67 -8.00
N GLN A 600 26.01 -11.84 -8.39
CA GLN A 600 27.44 -11.99 -8.65
C GLN A 600 27.80 -11.23 -9.91
N GLY A 601 28.41 -10.05 -9.75
CA GLY A 601 28.91 -9.25 -10.87
C GLY A 601 30.01 -10.02 -11.60
N GLY A 602 29.74 -10.41 -12.85
CA GLY A 602 30.74 -10.98 -13.73
C GLY A 602 31.84 -9.95 -14.01
N ARG A 603 33.01 -10.11 -13.39
CA ARG A 603 34.25 -9.50 -13.91
C ARG A 603 34.60 -10.23 -15.20
N GLN A 604 34.45 -9.56 -16.34
CA GLN A 604 35.09 -9.99 -17.58
C GLN A 604 36.61 -9.85 -17.42
N GLY A 605 37.33 -10.91 -17.75
CA GLY A 605 38.76 -10.90 -18.06
C GLY A 605 38.97 -10.82 -19.56
#